data_AF-A0A6J6DVI7-F1
#
_entry.id   AF-A0A6J6DVI7-F1
#
_cell.length_a   1.000
_cell.length_b   1.000
_cell.length_c   1.000
_cell.angle_alpha   90.00
_cell.angle_beta   90.00
_cell.angle_gamma   90.00
#
_symmetry.space_group_name_H-M   'P 1'
#
loop_
_entity.id
_entity.type
_entity.pdbx_description
1 polymer ?
#
loop_
_entity_poly.entity_id
_entity_poly.type
_entity_poly.pdbx_seq_one_letter_code
_entity_poly.pdbx_strand_id
1 'polypeptide(L)'
;MKVLYIGGTGRTGSTLLDRILGSAPGWFSGGELAFIWRHGLVAGGLCACGSELGACEVWAPVLDVVGRDVPIDAQRMVDLRRNFWSIHLPLMAVPGETNRRLDSLEEFPEVVERLYSAVGEVTGCRVFVDSSKEPHYSMILRERTDLDVRFLHLVRDPRAIGQSWSRRRSETGHRDAVEMERRGPLKVAGYFNVSNLAAERFWRDEPGRYLRVRYEDFVEDPQKWLAVIANFMEEDLDLTGVLDGKMFTPGPTHTVWGNPNRFDSEPRPIRSDDAWTKEQSKLTSLFLSVSNFPISSHYGYRVIGKEPKPLSAEVNAPVHSPYDWEETWEVVKGWQGWMREAQGKALWNAAERVKPGGQIVEIGSFHGKSAAVLARSAAPSVTVVAIDPHAGNDRGPGEWDGAVEDGQADNSAFLANLASAGVADRVTHVREFSNLASELVEGSIDVLYIDGAHGYGPASDDITRWGSRVVAGGEMFIHDVYNSLFVTLAVLRHLSFSRRWRYVGRSRSLAMYERVDLGPFGSLRNLLLHLASLPWFVRNAFVRLLRTVGLEKLARPLGHVPGEGMY
;
A
#
# COMPACT_ATOMS: atom_id res chain seq x y z
N MET A 1 -2.80 -17.40 -3.84
CA MET A 1 -4.21 -17.31 -3.41
C MET A 1 -4.59 -15.84 -3.28
N LYS A 2 -5.80 -15.43 -3.66
CA LYS A 2 -6.27 -14.04 -3.48
C LYS A 2 -6.80 -13.82 -2.07
N VAL A 3 -6.41 -12.72 -1.44
CA VAL A 3 -6.82 -12.37 -0.07
C VAL A 3 -7.45 -10.99 -0.07
N LEU A 4 -8.72 -10.91 0.31
CA LEU A 4 -9.40 -9.65 0.59
C LEU A 4 -9.28 -9.34 2.09
N TYR A 5 -8.40 -8.40 2.44
CA TYR A 5 -8.26 -7.91 3.81
C TYR A 5 -9.19 -6.71 4.05
N ILE A 6 -10.25 -6.89 4.84
CA ILE A 6 -11.16 -5.81 5.23
C ILE A 6 -10.57 -5.07 6.43
N GLY A 7 -10.00 -3.91 6.15
CA GLY A 7 -9.33 -3.04 7.12
C GLY A 7 -10.11 -1.78 7.46
N GLY A 8 -9.77 -1.16 8.59
CA GLY A 8 -10.31 0.13 9.00
C GLY A 8 -10.67 0.18 10.48
N THR A 9 -11.45 1.16 10.87
CA THR A 9 -11.93 1.25 12.25
C THR A 9 -12.95 0.14 12.54
N GLY A 10 -12.93 -0.45 13.74
CA GLY A 10 -14.02 -1.34 14.17
C GLY A 10 -15.41 -0.67 14.16
N ARG A 11 -16.47 -1.49 14.04
CA ARG A 11 -17.89 -1.07 13.98
C ARG A 11 -18.31 -0.32 12.71
N THR A 12 -17.56 -0.50 11.63
CA THR A 12 -17.87 0.02 10.29
C THR A 12 -18.82 -0.87 9.49
N GLY A 13 -19.37 -1.94 10.07
CA GLY A 13 -20.21 -2.90 9.35
C GLY A 13 -19.44 -4.02 8.66
N SER A 14 -18.15 -4.18 8.96
CA SER A 14 -17.30 -5.23 8.39
C SER A 14 -17.89 -6.63 8.52
N THR A 15 -18.50 -6.98 9.67
CA THR A 15 -19.13 -8.30 9.85
C THR A 15 -20.31 -8.54 8.90
N LEU A 16 -21.05 -7.51 8.49
CA LEU A 16 -22.13 -7.70 7.51
C LEU A 16 -21.53 -8.05 6.14
N LEU A 17 -20.56 -7.25 5.70
CA LEU A 17 -19.89 -7.44 4.42
C LEU A 17 -19.15 -8.79 4.36
N ASP A 18 -18.41 -9.11 5.42
CA ASP A 18 -17.71 -10.38 5.64
C ASP A 18 -18.64 -11.60 5.50
N ARG A 19 -19.83 -11.54 6.09
CA ARG A 19 -20.82 -12.63 6.01
C ARG A 19 -21.45 -12.78 4.63
N ILE A 20 -21.71 -11.66 3.94
CA ILE A 20 -22.24 -11.70 2.58
C ILE A 20 -21.21 -12.35 1.65
N LEU A 21 -19.95 -11.88 1.70
CA LEU A 21 -18.87 -12.40 0.87
C LEU A 21 -18.56 -13.86 1.21
N GLY A 22 -18.47 -14.22 2.49
CA GLY A 22 -18.20 -15.60 2.92
C GLY A 22 -19.34 -16.59 2.67
N SER A 23 -20.52 -16.12 2.25
CA SER A 23 -21.63 -16.99 1.82
C SER A 23 -21.62 -17.27 0.31
N ALA A 24 -20.76 -16.60 -0.46
CA ALA A 24 -20.68 -16.76 -1.91
C ALA A 24 -19.83 -17.99 -2.30
N PRO A 25 -20.23 -18.78 -3.30
CA PRO A 25 -19.44 -19.92 -3.75
C PRO A 25 -18.02 -19.54 -4.21
N GLY A 26 -17.01 -20.23 -3.68
CA GLY A 26 -15.60 -19.96 -3.97
C GLY A 26 -14.99 -18.80 -3.17
N TRP A 27 -15.78 -18.15 -2.32
CA TRP A 27 -15.30 -17.18 -1.33
C TRP A 27 -15.39 -17.81 0.06
N PHE A 28 -14.37 -17.61 0.88
CA PHE A 28 -14.37 -18.10 2.26
C PHE A 28 -14.00 -16.96 3.21
N SER A 29 -14.79 -16.77 4.27
CA SER A 29 -14.44 -15.82 5.34
C SER A 29 -13.92 -16.53 6.58
N GLY A 30 -12.74 -16.10 7.03
CA GLY A 30 -12.15 -16.52 8.31
C GLY A 30 -12.62 -15.66 9.50
N GLY A 31 -13.30 -14.55 9.22
CA GLY A 31 -13.65 -13.54 10.21
C GLY A 31 -12.41 -12.77 10.69
N GLU A 32 -12.39 -12.43 11.98
CA GLU A 32 -11.30 -11.65 12.58
C GLU A 32 -10.09 -12.53 12.95
N LEU A 33 -9.42 -13.07 11.93
CA LEU A 33 -8.34 -14.04 12.06
C LEU A 33 -7.15 -13.60 12.92
N ALA A 34 -6.86 -12.30 12.99
CA ALA A 34 -5.82 -11.77 13.89
C ALA A 34 -6.04 -12.22 15.35
N PHE A 35 -7.28 -12.55 15.72
CA PHE A 35 -7.69 -12.99 17.05
C PHE A 35 -7.78 -14.51 17.24
N ILE A 36 -7.45 -15.32 16.23
CA ILE A 36 -7.48 -16.79 16.32
C ILE A 36 -6.68 -17.32 17.50
N TRP A 37 -5.49 -16.78 17.74
CA TRP A 37 -4.59 -17.23 18.81
C TRP A 37 -5.18 -16.97 20.19
N ARG A 38 -5.55 -15.71 20.46
CA ARG A 38 -5.99 -15.27 21.80
C ARG A 38 -7.41 -15.72 22.12
N HIS A 39 -8.34 -15.47 21.21
CA HIS A 39 -9.76 -15.68 21.47
C HIS A 39 -10.24 -17.03 20.97
N GLY A 40 -9.66 -17.57 19.89
CA GLY A 40 -9.98 -18.91 19.40
C GLY A 40 -9.32 -20.00 20.23
N LEU A 41 -7.99 -20.12 20.14
CA LEU A 41 -7.24 -21.26 20.67
C LEU A 41 -6.98 -21.16 22.19
N VAL A 42 -6.44 -20.04 22.68
CA VAL A 42 -6.08 -19.90 24.11
C VAL A 42 -7.32 -19.76 24.99
N ALA A 43 -8.33 -18.99 24.57
CA ALA A 43 -9.54 -18.75 25.35
C ALA A 43 -10.67 -19.75 25.07
N GLY A 44 -10.49 -20.71 24.15
CA GLY A 44 -11.52 -21.69 23.80
C GLY A 44 -12.76 -21.09 23.12
N GLY A 45 -12.56 -20.10 22.24
CA GLY A 45 -13.64 -19.44 21.51
C GLY A 45 -14.30 -20.36 20.48
N LEU A 46 -15.59 -20.14 20.27
CA LEU A 46 -16.38 -20.93 19.34
C LEU A 46 -16.25 -20.40 17.90
N CYS A 47 -16.16 -21.31 16.95
CA CYS A 47 -16.41 -21.04 15.53
C CYS A 47 -17.87 -20.59 15.32
N ALA A 48 -18.18 -19.87 14.25
CA ALA A 48 -19.56 -19.49 13.92
C ALA A 48 -20.51 -20.69 13.72
N CYS A 49 -19.99 -21.90 13.45
CA CYS A 49 -20.78 -23.13 13.45
C CYS A 49 -21.17 -23.64 14.85
N GLY A 50 -20.65 -23.04 15.92
CA GLY A 50 -20.93 -23.40 17.31
C GLY A 50 -19.92 -24.36 17.95
N SER A 51 -19.05 -25.01 17.17
CA SER A 51 -17.99 -25.88 17.69
C SER A 51 -16.75 -25.10 18.11
N GLU A 52 -15.96 -25.64 19.04
CA GLU A 52 -14.59 -25.18 19.28
C GLU A 52 -13.73 -25.38 18.02
N LEU A 53 -12.69 -24.55 17.84
CA LEU A 53 -11.89 -24.59 16.61
C LEU A 53 -11.26 -25.97 16.35
N GLY A 54 -10.77 -26.64 17.39
CA GLY A 54 -10.21 -28.00 17.28
C GLY A 54 -11.24 -29.11 17.00
N ALA A 55 -12.53 -28.80 17.02
CA ALA A 55 -13.62 -29.71 16.67
C ALA A 55 -14.46 -29.19 15.49
N CYS A 56 -14.07 -28.08 14.87
CA CYS A 56 -14.74 -27.50 13.72
C CYS A 56 -14.33 -28.25 12.46
N GLU A 57 -15.30 -28.59 11.61
CA GLU A 57 -15.04 -29.31 10.34
C GLU A 57 -14.09 -28.58 9.38
N VAL A 58 -13.98 -27.26 9.51
CA VAL A 58 -13.04 -26.44 8.72
C VAL A 58 -11.75 -26.17 9.50
N TRP A 59 -11.85 -25.70 10.74
CA TRP A 59 -10.65 -25.25 11.47
C TRP A 59 -9.79 -26.37 12.01
N ALA A 60 -10.36 -27.53 12.37
CA ALA A 60 -9.55 -28.64 12.84
C ALA A 60 -8.58 -29.11 11.73
N PRO A 61 -9.04 -29.38 10.48
CA PRO A 61 -8.12 -29.67 9.38
C PRO A 61 -7.12 -28.54 9.08
N VAL A 62 -7.54 -27.27 9.14
CA VAL A 62 -6.62 -26.14 8.95
C VAL A 62 -5.52 -26.15 9.99
N LEU A 63 -5.85 -26.32 11.27
CA LEU A 63 -4.88 -26.36 12.37
C LEU A 63 -3.95 -27.57 12.26
N ASP A 64 -4.46 -28.71 11.79
CA ASP A 64 -3.65 -29.91 11.52
C ASP A 64 -2.62 -29.66 10.41
N VAL A 65 -3.02 -28.98 9.32
CA VAL A 65 -2.09 -28.61 8.22
C VAL A 65 -1.04 -27.63 8.73
N VAL A 66 -1.45 -26.59 9.47
CA VAL A 66 -0.50 -25.60 10.01
C VAL A 66 0.49 -26.27 10.97
N GLY A 67 0.05 -27.21 11.79
CA GLY A 67 0.87 -27.90 12.80
C GLY A 67 1.69 -29.09 12.30
N ARG A 68 1.58 -29.48 11.03
CA ARG A 68 2.14 -30.73 10.48
C ARG A 68 3.65 -30.86 10.66
N ASP A 69 4.40 -29.82 10.30
CA ASP A 69 5.87 -29.83 10.33
C ASP A 69 6.44 -29.24 11.62
N VAL A 70 5.81 -28.17 12.11
CA VAL A 70 6.19 -27.48 13.34
C VAL A 70 4.94 -27.25 14.19
N PRO A 71 4.86 -27.85 15.39
CA PRO A 71 3.72 -27.66 16.30
C PRO A 71 3.45 -26.20 16.59
N ILE A 72 2.18 -25.84 16.68
CA ILE A 72 1.74 -24.48 16.96
C ILE A 72 1.69 -24.25 18.47
N ASP A 73 2.44 -23.27 18.96
CA ASP A 73 2.23 -22.72 20.31
C ASP A 73 1.37 -21.45 20.21
N ALA A 74 0.07 -21.61 20.49
CA ALA A 74 -0.87 -20.50 20.44
C ALA A 74 -0.58 -19.41 21.49
N GLN A 75 -0.03 -19.77 22.66
CA GLN A 75 0.31 -18.80 23.70
C GLN A 75 1.51 -17.96 23.27
N ARG A 76 2.51 -18.58 22.65
CA ARG A 76 3.64 -17.89 22.04
C ARG A 76 3.19 -16.90 20.95
N MET A 77 2.24 -17.28 20.09
CA MET A 77 1.67 -16.36 19.08
C MET A 77 0.97 -15.15 19.72
N VAL A 78 0.29 -15.35 20.85
CA VAL A 78 -0.30 -14.24 21.62
C VAL A 78 0.77 -13.31 22.16
N ASP A 79 1.86 -13.85 22.70
CA ASP A 79 2.92 -13.06 23.32
C ASP A 79 3.72 -12.26 22.30
N LEU A 80 4.08 -12.85 21.15
CA LEU A 80 4.73 -12.14 20.04
C LEU A 80 3.86 -11.02 19.49
N ARG A 81 2.56 -11.27 19.30
CA ARG A 81 1.62 -10.27 18.78
C ARG A 81 1.49 -9.04 19.68
N ARG A 82 1.77 -9.13 20.99
CA ARG A 82 1.71 -7.95 21.90
C ARG A 82 2.64 -6.83 21.46
N ASN A 83 3.76 -7.14 20.83
CA ASN A 83 4.72 -6.16 20.29
C ASN A 83 4.17 -5.40 19.07
N PHE A 84 3.03 -5.82 18.56
CA PHE A 84 2.43 -5.34 17.31
C PHE A 84 0.95 -5.00 17.47
N TRP A 85 0.52 -4.53 18.64
CA TRP A 85 -0.85 -4.07 18.86
C TRP A 85 -1.11 -2.64 18.38
N SER A 86 -2.39 -2.29 18.24
CA SER A 86 -2.86 -0.98 17.77
C SER A 86 -2.32 0.22 18.58
N ILE A 87 -1.90 0.02 19.83
CA ILE A 87 -1.29 1.07 20.66
C ILE A 87 0.02 1.60 20.06
N HIS A 88 0.68 0.81 19.21
CA HIS A 88 1.93 1.18 18.56
C HIS A 88 1.75 1.90 17.22
N LEU A 89 0.53 1.99 16.68
CA LEU A 89 0.24 2.66 15.42
C LEU A 89 0.79 4.11 15.33
N PRO A 90 0.70 4.95 16.39
CA PRO A 90 1.31 6.28 16.34
C PRO A 90 2.84 6.24 16.18
N LEU A 91 3.50 5.26 16.79
CA LEU A 91 4.96 5.09 16.67
C LEU A 91 5.34 4.60 15.28
N MET A 92 4.53 3.74 14.65
CA MET A 92 4.75 3.26 13.27
C MET A 92 4.71 4.39 12.22
N ALA A 93 4.27 5.60 12.60
CA ALA A 93 4.41 6.78 11.75
C ALA A 93 5.88 7.26 11.63
N VAL A 94 6.74 6.91 12.59
CA VAL A 94 8.18 7.22 12.62
C VAL A 94 8.93 6.34 11.61
N PRO A 95 9.82 6.91 10.77
CA PRO A 95 10.60 6.12 9.81
C PRO A 95 11.36 4.96 10.47
N GLY A 96 11.27 3.78 9.87
CA GLY A 96 11.94 2.55 10.34
C GLY A 96 11.26 1.84 11.53
N GLU A 97 10.31 2.45 12.23
CA GLU A 97 9.64 1.81 13.38
C GLU A 97 8.75 0.65 12.94
N THR A 98 8.06 0.75 11.79
CA THR A 98 7.27 -0.36 11.23
C THR A 98 8.14 -1.61 11.04
N ASN A 99 9.29 -1.46 10.38
CA ASN A 99 10.20 -2.58 10.10
C ASN A 99 10.77 -3.15 11.41
N ARG A 100 11.24 -2.29 12.32
CA ARG A 100 11.73 -2.71 13.64
C ARG A 100 10.71 -3.58 14.39
N ARG A 101 9.43 -3.24 14.28
CA ARG A 101 8.35 -3.99 14.93
C ARG A 101 8.02 -5.28 14.21
N LEU A 102 8.05 -5.29 12.88
CA LEU A 102 7.94 -6.53 12.10
C LEU A 102 9.10 -7.49 12.45
N ASP A 103 10.33 -6.99 12.56
CA ASP A 103 11.50 -7.79 12.97
C ASP A 103 11.35 -8.37 14.39
N SER A 104 10.60 -7.69 15.28
CA SER A 104 10.33 -8.16 16.64
C SER A 104 9.26 -9.26 16.74
N LEU A 105 8.64 -9.63 15.62
CA LEU A 105 7.62 -10.68 15.57
C LEU A 105 8.19 -12.08 15.45
N GLU A 106 9.52 -12.23 15.29
CA GLU A 106 10.22 -13.53 15.24
C GLU A 106 9.50 -14.51 14.29
N GLU A 107 9.05 -15.68 14.76
CA GLU A 107 8.39 -16.71 13.96
C GLU A 107 6.93 -16.39 13.57
N PHE A 108 6.31 -15.34 14.12
CA PHE A 108 4.88 -15.08 13.93
C PHE A 108 4.45 -14.89 12.46
N PRO A 109 5.19 -14.15 11.59
CA PRO A 109 4.83 -14.01 10.19
C PRO A 109 4.80 -15.36 9.44
N GLU A 110 5.73 -16.25 9.73
CA GLU A 110 5.82 -17.60 9.13
C GLU A 110 4.66 -18.50 9.57
N VAL A 111 4.19 -18.34 10.82
CA VAL A 111 2.99 -19.06 11.29
C VAL A 111 1.72 -18.52 10.62
N VAL A 112 1.61 -17.19 10.45
CA VAL A 112 0.47 -16.58 9.73
C VAL A 112 0.43 -17.00 8.27
N GLU A 113 1.59 -17.09 7.62
CA GLU A 113 1.74 -17.68 6.28
C GLU A 113 1.17 -19.08 6.18
N ARG A 114 1.61 -19.97 7.07
CA ARG A 114 1.14 -21.36 7.08
C ARG A 114 -0.35 -21.41 7.31
N LEU A 115 -0.87 -20.56 8.20
CA LEU A 115 -2.30 -20.43 8.46
C LEU A 115 -3.09 -20.05 7.21
N TYR A 116 -2.65 -19.03 6.47
CA TYR A 116 -3.34 -18.59 5.27
C TYR A 116 -3.27 -19.63 4.15
N SER A 117 -2.10 -20.25 3.97
CA SER A 117 -1.91 -21.33 2.99
C SER A 117 -2.78 -22.55 3.31
N ALA A 118 -2.85 -22.94 4.58
CA ALA A 118 -3.69 -24.04 5.05
C ALA A 118 -5.18 -23.76 4.86
N VAL A 119 -5.63 -22.51 5.06
CA VAL A 119 -7.02 -22.12 4.74
C VAL A 119 -7.30 -22.33 3.26
N GLY A 120 -6.40 -21.90 2.37
CA GLY A 120 -6.52 -22.14 0.93
C GLY A 120 -6.59 -23.62 0.58
N GLU A 121 -5.70 -24.44 1.14
CA GLU A 121 -5.63 -25.89 0.92
C GLU A 121 -6.92 -26.60 1.36
N VAL A 122 -7.41 -26.32 2.56
CA VAL A 122 -8.57 -27.01 3.15
C VAL A 122 -9.88 -26.57 2.51
N THR A 123 -10.04 -25.26 2.25
CA THR A 123 -11.31 -24.71 1.78
C THR A 123 -11.44 -24.71 0.26
N GLY A 124 -10.31 -24.76 -0.46
CA GLY A 124 -10.29 -24.61 -1.92
C GLY A 124 -10.83 -23.26 -2.40
N CYS A 125 -10.88 -22.24 -1.54
CA CYS A 125 -11.43 -20.93 -1.91
C CYS A 125 -10.55 -20.23 -2.95
N ARG A 126 -11.20 -19.49 -3.85
CA ARG A 126 -10.53 -18.58 -4.80
C ARG A 126 -10.15 -17.28 -4.11
N VAL A 127 -11.08 -16.77 -3.27
CA VAL A 127 -10.87 -15.58 -2.45
C VAL A 127 -11.01 -15.92 -0.98
N PHE A 128 -9.95 -15.64 -0.23
CA PHE A 128 -9.97 -15.67 1.22
C PHE A 128 -10.26 -14.28 1.80
N VAL A 129 -11.28 -14.15 2.66
CA VAL A 129 -11.67 -12.89 3.31
C VAL A 129 -11.21 -12.89 4.76
N ASP A 130 -10.37 -11.92 5.11
CA ASP A 130 -9.99 -11.62 6.51
C ASP A 130 -10.58 -10.28 6.91
N SER A 131 -11.44 -10.28 7.93
CA SER A 131 -12.11 -9.08 8.45
C SER A 131 -11.62 -8.63 9.82
N SER A 132 -10.34 -8.87 10.12
CA SER A 132 -9.66 -8.47 11.35
C SER A 132 -9.67 -6.98 11.62
N LYS A 133 -9.83 -6.15 10.57
CA LYS A 133 -9.88 -4.68 10.60
C LYS A 133 -8.58 -3.99 10.99
N GLU A 134 -7.59 -4.68 11.54
CA GLU A 134 -6.38 -4.09 12.11
C GLU A 134 -5.34 -3.68 11.04
N PRO A 135 -5.15 -2.37 10.75
CA PRO A 135 -4.29 -1.95 9.67
C PRO A 135 -2.82 -2.35 9.88
N HIS A 136 -2.36 -2.41 11.13
CA HIS A 136 -1.00 -2.88 11.43
C HIS A 136 -0.87 -4.37 11.11
N TYR A 137 -1.82 -5.23 11.50
CA TYR A 137 -1.74 -6.67 11.21
C TYR A 137 -1.61 -6.95 9.71
N SER A 138 -2.29 -6.15 8.87
CA SER A 138 -2.15 -6.27 7.41
C SER A 138 -0.73 -6.05 6.87
N MET A 139 0.17 -5.38 7.62
CA MET A 139 1.58 -5.22 7.23
C MET A 139 2.34 -6.54 7.21
N ILE A 140 1.91 -7.54 7.98
CA ILE A 140 2.49 -8.89 7.96
C ILE A 140 2.18 -9.57 6.62
N LEU A 141 1.04 -9.21 6.03
CA LEU A 141 0.53 -9.79 4.78
C LEU A 141 0.97 -9.00 3.54
N ARG A 142 1.25 -7.70 3.67
CA ARG A 142 1.45 -6.81 2.53
C ARG A 142 2.63 -7.17 1.64
N GLU A 143 3.75 -7.55 2.23
CA GLU A 143 5.02 -7.83 1.54
C GLU A 143 5.13 -9.30 1.09
N ARG A 144 4.04 -10.06 1.22
CA ARG A 144 3.96 -11.47 0.84
C ARG A 144 3.81 -11.60 -0.67
N THR A 145 4.67 -12.39 -1.30
CA THR A 145 4.63 -12.65 -2.76
C THR A 145 3.82 -13.90 -3.12
N ASP A 146 3.53 -14.76 -2.15
CA ASP A 146 2.69 -15.96 -2.30
C ASP A 146 1.18 -15.66 -2.21
N LEU A 147 0.83 -14.48 -1.71
CA LEU A 147 -0.54 -14.01 -1.55
C LEU A 147 -0.80 -12.75 -2.39
N ASP A 148 -1.85 -12.76 -3.20
CA ASP A 148 -2.39 -11.53 -3.81
C ASP A 148 -3.29 -10.85 -2.77
N VAL A 149 -2.67 -10.07 -1.88
CA VAL A 149 -3.39 -9.35 -0.82
C VAL A 149 -3.89 -8.02 -1.32
N ARG A 150 -5.21 -7.82 -1.26
CA ARG A 150 -5.90 -6.58 -1.60
C ARG A 150 -6.63 -6.05 -0.37
N PHE A 151 -6.47 -4.76 -0.09
CA PHE A 151 -6.97 -4.09 1.10
C PHE A 151 -8.26 -3.32 0.83
N LEU A 152 -9.36 -3.77 1.44
CA LEU A 152 -10.64 -3.05 1.43
C LEU A 152 -10.74 -2.18 2.68
N HIS A 153 -10.56 -0.87 2.50
CA HIS A 153 -10.71 0.12 3.55
C HIS A 153 -12.18 0.47 3.76
N LEU A 154 -12.82 -0.20 4.71
CA LEU A 154 -14.22 0.06 5.06
C LEU A 154 -14.30 1.17 6.11
N VAL A 155 -14.82 2.32 5.70
CA VAL A 155 -15.00 3.50 6.56
C VAL A 155 -16.48 3.74 6.87
N ARG A 156 -16.76 4.37 8.00
CA ARG A 156 -18.12 4.71 8.45
C ARG A 156 -18.11 6.02 9.22
N ASP A 157 -19.24 6.72 9.29
CA ASP A 157 -19.33 7.96 10.06
C ASP A 157 -18.88 7.77 11.53
N PRO A 158 -17.96 8.60 12.05
CA PRO A 158 -17.45 8.48 13.41
C PRO A 158 -18.54 8.63 14.49
N ARG A 159 -19.64 9.36 14.20
CA ARG A 159 -20.80 9.48 15.11
C ARG A 159 -21.55 8.17 15.22
N ALA A 160 -21.73 7.47 14.10
CA ALA A 160 -22.35 6.15 14.04
C ALA A 160 -21.52 5.11 14.79
N ILE A 161 -20.18 5.15 14.64
CA ILE A 161 -19.25 4.31 15.40
C ILE A 161 -19.36 4.59 16.91
N GLY A 162 -19.36 5.87 17.30
CA GLY A 162 -19.51 6.27 18.69
C GLY A 162 -20.83 5.78 19.32
N GLN A 163 -21.95 5.88 18.58
CA GLN A 163 -23.23 5.33 19.05
C GLN A 163 -23.14 3.81 19.19
N SER A 164 -22.56 3.14 18.21
CA SER A 164 -22.44 1.69 18.23
C SER A 164 -21.60 1.17 19.41
N TRP A 165 -20.56 1.88 19.85
CA TRP A 165 -19.74 1.49 21.01
C TRP A 165 -20.31 1.91 22.36
N SER A 166 -21.33 2.77 22.38
CA SER A 166 -22.04 3.15 23.60
C SER A 166 -23.06 2.10 24.06
N ARG A 167 -23.54 1.26 23.13
CA ARG A 167 -24.57 0.24 23.39
C ARG A 167 -24.01 -0.92 24.21
N ARG A 168 -24.79 -1.40 25.19
CA ARG A 168 -24.51 -2.68 25.86
C ARG A 168 -24.75 -3.83 24.90
N ARG A 169 -23.76 -4.69 24.73
CA ARG A 169 -23.87 -5.95 23.99
C ARG A 169 -23.12 -7.03 24.75
N SER A 170 -23.67 -8.23 24.73
CA SER A 170 -23.00 -9.42 25.24
C SER A 170 -22.25 -10.10 24.11
N GLU A 171 -20.99 -10.43 24.34
CA GLU A 171 -20.17 -11.30 23.50
C GLU A 171 -20.62 -12.74 23.73
N THR A 172 -21.07 -13.42 22.68
CA THR A 172 -21.58 -14.80 22.74
C THR A 172 -20.59 -15.80 22.12
N GLY A 173 -19.40 -15.34 21.72
CA GLY A 173 -18.37 -16.20 21.13
C GLY A 173 -17.62 -17.09 22.12
N HIS A 174 -17.97 -17.08 23.41
CA HIS A 174 -17.40 -17.91 24.47
C HIS A 174 -18.55 -18.66 25.18
N ARG A 175 -18.24 -19.75 25.88
CA ARG A 175 -19.25 -20.53 26.65
C ARG A 175 -20.03 -19.67 27.65
N ASP A 176 -19.38 -18.66 28.21
CA ASP A 176 -20.00 -17.65 29.07
C ASP A 176 -20.15 -16.31 28.33
N ALA A 177 -21.33 -15.69 28.44
CA ALA A 177 -21.58 -14.39 27.83
C ALA A 177 -20.83 -13.27 28.60
N VAL A 178 -19.91 -12.58 27.93
CA VAL A 178 -19.12 -11.48 28.52
C VAL A 178 -19.60 -10.14 27.98
N GLU A 179 -19.76 -9.10 28.81
CA GLU A 179 -20.14 -7.77 28.31
C GLU A 179 -19.02 -7.20 27.40
N MET A 180 -19.36 -6.80 26.18
CA MET A 180 -18.41 -6.18 25.25
C MET A 180 -17.89 -4.85 25.79
N GLU A 181 -16.63 -4.52 25.47
CA GLU A 181 -16.00 -3.27 25.88
C GLU A 181 -16.80 -2.04 25.38
N ARG A 182 -17.24 -1.21 26.33
CA ARG A 182 -17.81 0.11 26.03
C ARG A 182 -16.67 1.13 25.90
N ARG A 183 -16.72 1.95 24.85
CA ARG A 183 -15.71 2.99 24.61
C ARG A 183 -16.36 4.37 24.63
N GLY A 184 -15.78 5.26 25.43
CA GLY A 184 -16.20 6.66 25.49
C GLY A 184 -15.82 7.44 24.21
N PRO A 185 -16.46 8.60 23.96
CA PRO A 185 -16.25 9.39 22.73
C PRO A 185 -14.79 9.75 22.45
N LEU A 186 -13.99 10.03 23.48
CA LEU A 186 -12.56 10.36 23.34
C LEU A 186 -11.76 9.19 22.77
N LYS A 187 -12.01 7.97 23.26
CA LYS A 187 -11.37 6.75 22.78
C LYS A 187 -11.83 6.39 21.37
N VAL A 188 -13.11 6.64 21.04
CA VAL A 188 -13.64 6.51 19.67
C VAL A 188 -12.87 7.43 18.72
N ALA A 189 -12.76 8.71 19.04
CA ALA A 189 -12.10 9.69 18.18
C ALA A 189 -10.62 9.36 17.97
N GLY A 190 -9.90 9.04 19.04
CA GLY A 190 -8.49 8.63 18.92
C GLY A 190 -8.31 7.39 18.05
N TYR A 191 -9.10 6.34 18.31
CA TYR A 191 -8.98 5.09 17.57
C TYR A 191 -9.42 5.22 16.10
N PHE A 192 -10.48 5.98 15.80
CA PHE A 192 -10.93 6.28 14.44
C PHE A 192 -9.82 6.96 13.64
N ASN A 193 -9.29 8.07 14.17
CA ASN A 193 -8.28 8.85 13.48
C ASN A 193 -6.99 8.06 13.25
N VAL A 194 -6.49 7.38 14.29
CA VAL A 194 -5.24 6.60 14.20
C VAL A 194 -5.38 5.41 13.26
N SER A 195 -6.48 4.66 13.32
CA SER A 195 -6.66 3.46 12.50
C SER A 195 -6.84 3.82 11.02
N ASN A 196 -7.69 4.80 10.70
CA ASN A 196 -7.93 5.16 9.30
C ASN A 196 -6.70 5.84 8.66
N LEU A 197 -5.98 6.69 9.40
CA LEU A 197 -4.70 7.24 8.91
C LEU A 197 -3.66 6.15 8.66
N ALA A 198 -3.59 5.14 9.55
CA ALA A 198 -2.67 4.04 9.36
C ALA A 198 -3.02 3.19 8.13
N ALA A 199 -4.30 2.86 7.95
CA ALA A 199 -4.78 2.13 6.78
C ALA A 199 -4.39 2.84 5.47
N GLU A 200 -4.61 4.16 5.41
CA GLU A 200 -4.23 4.96 4.26
C GLU A 200 -2.71 5.07 4.07
N ARG A 201 -1.94 5.23 5.14
CA ARG A 201 -0.48 5.26 5.04
C ARG A 201 0.08 3.94 4.51
N PHE A 202 -0.52 2.82 4.90
CA PHE A 202 -0.01 1.49 4.56
C PHE A 202 -0.44 1.01 3.18
N TRP A 203 -1.62 1.44 2.71
CA TRP A 203 -2.20 0.88 1.48
C TRP A 203 -2.66 1.91 0.46
N ARG A 204 -2.84 3.19 0.85
CA ARG A 204 -3.06 4.39 0.00
C ARG A 204 -2.57 4.20 -1.42
N ASP A 205 -1.25 4.11 -1.47
CA ASP A 205 -0.47 4.33 -2.67
C ASP A 205 -0.04 3.00 -3.31
N GLU A 206 -0.64 1.88 -2.88
CA GLU A 206 -0.47 0.55 -3.47
C GLU A 206 -1.41 0.38 -4.68
N PRO A 207 -0.88 0.42 -5.92
CA PRO A 207 -1.71 0.29 -7.12
C PRO A 207 -2.44 -1.04 -7.14
N GLY A 208 -3.74 -1.02 -7.48
CA GLY A 208 -4.58 -2.22 -7.61
C GLY A 208 -4.85 -3.00 -6.33
N ARG A 209 -4.22 -2.64 -5.21
CA ARG A 209 -4.35 -3.35 -3.94
C ARG A 209 -5.11 -2.56 -2.88
N TYR A 210 -5.73 -1.44 -3.24
CA TYR A 210 -6.50 -0.62 -2.29
C TYR A 210 -7.86 -0.21 -2.86
N LEU A 211 -8.92 -0.56 -2.13
CA LEU A 211 -10.28 -0.12 -2.40
C LEU A 211 -10.88 0.51 -1.15
N ARG A 212 -11.35 1.75 -1.24
CA ARG A 212 -12.08 2.41 -0.16
C ARG A 212 -13.59 2.30 -0.39
N VAL A 213 -14.32 1.82 0.62
CA VAL A 213 -15.78 1.71 0.61
C VAL A 213 -16.35 2.41 1.83
N ARG A 214 -17.38 3.23 1.65
CA ARG A 214 -18.16 3.76 2.79
C ARG A 214 -19.30 2.80 3.10
N TYR A 215 -19.48 2.50 4.38
CA TYR A 215 -20.58 1.68 4.86
C TYR A 215 -21.95 2.21 4.41
N GLU A 216 -22.12 3.54 4.45
CA GLU A 216 -23.35 4.22 4.08
C GLU A 216 -23.67 4.00 2.60
N ASP A 217 -22.68 4.13 1.71
CA ASP A 217 -22.87 3.89 0.27
C ASP A 217 -23.14 2.39 -0.01
N PHE A 218 -22.44 1.50 0.69
CA PHE A 218 -22.67 0.05 0.60
C PHE A 218 -24.09 -0.33 1.01
N VAL A 219 -24.61 0.23 2.09
CA VAL A 219 -25.98 -0.08 2.55
C VAL A 219 -27.04 0.58 1.66
N GLU A 220 -26.72 1.71 1.04
CA GLU A 220 -27.59 2.38 0.07
C GLU A 220 -27.76 1.53 -1.20
N ASP A 221 -26.67 0.99 -1.76
CA ASP A 221 -26.69 0.15 -2.96
C ASP A 221 -25.71 -1.05 -2.82
N PRO A 222 -26.12 -2.11 -2.10
CA PRO A 222 -25.25 -3.25 -1.83
C PRO A 222 -24.77 -3.93 -3.11
N GLN A 223 -25.65 -4.10 -4.10
CA GLN A 223 -25.35 -4.80 -5.33
C GLN A 223 -24.26 -4.10 -6.13
N LYS A 224 -24.34 -2.77 -6.28
CA LYS A 224 -23.30 -1.99 -6.94
C LYS A 224 -21.94 -2.18 -6.27
N TRP A 225 -21.88 -2.05 -4.95
CA TRP A 225 -20.60 -2.14 -4.23
C TRP A 225 -20.04 -3.55 -4.17
N LEU A 226 -20.90 -4.57 -4.11
CA LEU A 226 -20.48 -5.97 -4.23
C LEU A 226 -19.91 -6.27 -5.61
N ALA A 227 -20.49 -5.72 -6.68
CA ALA A 227 -19.92 -5.81 -8.02
C ALA A 227 -18.56 -5.07 -8.13
N VAL A 228 -18.41 -3.90 -7.49
CA VAL A 228 -17.13 -3.19 -7.41
C VAL A 228 -16.09 -4.04 -6.67
N ILE A 229 -16.45 -4.71 -5.58
CA ILE A 229 -15.55 -5.60 -4.83
C ILE A 229 -15.17 -6.83 -5.65
N ALA A 230 -16.13 -7.43 -6.37
CA ALA A 230 -15.88 -8.57 -7.26
C ALA A 230 -14.88 -8.19 -8.36
N ASN A 231 -15.10 -7.06 -9.03
CA ASN A 231 -14.17 -6.50 -10.02
C ASN A 231 -12.80 -6.18 -9.40
N PHE A 232 -12.78 -5.60 -8.20
CA PHE A 232 -11.54 -5.30 -7.47
C PHE A 232 -10.77 -6.55 -7.07
N MET A 233 -11.41 -7.71 -6.95
CA MET A 233 -10.75 -8.99 -6.74
C MET A 233 -10.51 -9.77 -8.05
N GLU A 234 -11.01 -9.28 -9.18
CA GLU A 234 -11.02 -9.97 -10.47
C GLU A 234 -11.59 -11.39 -10.33
N GLU A 235 -12.70 -11.53 -9.61
CA GLU A 235 -13.36 -12.81 -9.34
C GLU A 235 -14.87 -12.66 -9.40
N ASP A 236 -15.53 -13.71 -9.90
CA ASP A 236 -16.99 -13.75 -9.90
C ASP A 236 -17.54 -13.86 -8.48
N LEU A 237 -18.63 -13.12 -8.23
CA LEU A 237 -19.35 -13.11 -6.96
C LEU A 237 -20.82 -13.46 -7.20
N ASP A 238 -21.13 -14.75 -7.14
CA ASP A 238 -22.50 -15.24 -7.21
C ASP A 238 -23.16 -15.16 -5.84
N LEU A 239 -24.23 -14.37 -5.74
CA LEU A 239 -25.01 -14.17 -4.52
C LEU A 239 -26.45 -14.70 -4.68
N THR A 240 -26.71 -15.52 -5.69
CA THR A 240 -28.01 -16.14 -5.91
C THR A 240 -28.43 -16.92 -4.67
N GLY A 241 -29.59 -16.58 -4.09
CA GLY A 241 -30.10 -17.18 -2.86
C GLY A 241 -29.49 -16.64 -1.56
N VAL A 242 -28.39 -15.88 -1.63
CA VAL A 242 -27.74 -15.22 -0.48
C VAL A 242 -28.26 -13.78 -0.33
N LEU A 243 -28.42 -13.05 -1.43
CA LEU A 243 -28.85 -11.66 -1.43
C LEU A 243 -29.90 -11.41 -2.51
N ASP A 244 -31.12 -11.04 -2.10
CA ASP A 244 -32.19 -10.59 -2.99
C ASP A 244 -32.55 -9.13 -2.67
N GLY A 245 -32.19 -8.22 -3.56
CA GLY A 245 -32.33 -6.80 -3.27
C GLY A 245 -31.47 -6.40 -2.07
N LYS A 246 -32.13 -6.00 -0.99
CA LYS A 246 -31.50 -5.74 0.32
C LYS A 246 -31.75 -6.85 1.33
N MET A 247 -32.43 -7.92 0.97
CA MET A 247 -32.70 -9.05 1.86
C MET A 247 -31.51 -10.00 1.84
N PHE A 248 -30.74 -10.03 2.94
CA PHE A 248 -29.63 -10.94 3.13
C PHE A 248 -30.11 -12.20 3.87
N THR A 249 -29.88 -13.35 3.27
CA THR A 249 -30.12 -14.67 3.85
C THR A 249 -28.76 -15.30 4.16
N PRO A 250 -28.35 -15.36 5.43
CA PRO A 250 -27.03 -15.85 5.77
C PRO A 250 -26.87 -17.36 5.51
N GLY A 251 -25.77 -17.75 4.88
CA GLY A 251 -25.36 -19.15 4.78
C GLY A 251 -24.64 -19.67 6.04
N PRO A 252 -24.32 -20.97 6.09
CA PRO A 252 -23.41 -21.52 7.10
C PRO A 252 -22.04 -20.85 6.97
N THR A 253 -21.44 -20.45 8.10
CA THR A 253 -20.12 -19.79 8.11
C THR A 253 -19.23 -20.39 9.18
N HIS A 254 -17.91 -20.29 8.98
CA HIS A 254 -16.91 -20.79 9.90
C HIS A 254 -15.98 -19.66 10.38
N THR A 255 -16.50 -18.48 10.72
CA THR A 255 -15.64 -17.38 11.19
C THR A 255 -15.13 -17.61 12.61
N VAL A 256 -13.87 -17.25 12.88
CA VAL A 256 -13.16 -17.56 14.15
C VAL A 256 -13.45 -16.56 15.27
N TRP A 257 -13.82 -15.34 14.93
CA TRP A 257 -14.15 -14.30 15.90
C TRP A 257 -15.00 -13.20 15.25
N GLY A 258 -15.43 -12.24 16.07
CA GLY A 258 -16.06 -11.00 15.62
C GLY A 258 -17.43 -10.77 16.24
N ASN A 259 -18.24 -9.94 15.60
CA ASN A 259 -19.53 -9.52 16.16
C ASN A 259 -20.45 -10.74 16.40
N PRO A 260 -21.12 -10.84 17.56
CA PRO A 260 -22.06 -11.92 17.91
C PRO A 260 -23.09 -12.27 16.84
N ASN A 261 -23.44 -11.30 15.98
CA ASN A 261 -24.28 -11.53 14.81
C ASN A 261 -23.73 -12.61 13.84
N ARG A 262 -22.51 -13.11 13.99
CA ARG A 262 -21.97 -14.22 13.19
C ARG A 262 -22.71 -15.55 13.40
N PHE A 263 -23.35 -15.74 14.55
CA PHE A 263 -24.17 -16.92 14.87
C PHE A 263 -25.61 -16.84 14.34
N ASP A 264 -26.00 -15.70 13.77
CA ASP A 264 -27.39 -15.40 13.41
C ASP A 264 -27.70 -15.90 11.99
N SER A 265 -28.47 -16.97 11.87
CA SER A 265 -28.87 -17.55 10.57
C SER A 265 -30.15 -16.95 9.99
N GLU A 266 -30.81 -16.02 10.69
CA GLU A 266 -32.11 -15.51 10.23
C GLU A 266 -31.96 -14.54 9.06
N PRO A 267 -32.82 -14.64 8.02
CA PRO A 267 -32.88 -13.66 6.94
C PRO A 267 -33.20 -12.25 7.46
N ARG A 268 -32.41 -11.25 7.05
CA ARG A 268 -32.59 -9.86 7.49
C ARG A 268 -32.33 -8.85 6.39
N PRO A 269 -33.08 -7.74 6.37
CA PRO A 269 -32.81 -6.64 5.47
C PRO A 269 -31.54 -5.89 5.87
N ILE A 270 -30.68 -5.61 4.89
CA ILE A 270 -29.62 -4.61 4.95
C ILE A 270 -30.27 -3.24 5.09
N ARG A 271 -30.04 -2.58 6.22
CA ARG A 271 -30.65 -1.29 6.57
C ARG A 271 -29.62 -0.31 7.11
N SER A 272 -29.82 0.97 6.84
CA SER A 272 -29.04 2.04 7.45
C SER A 272 -29.30 2.09 8.95
N ASP A 273 -28.23 2.14 9.73
CA ASP A 273 -28.28 2.37 11.17
C ASP A 273 -28.17 3.88 11.45
N ASP A 274 -29.32 4.54 11.36
CA ASP A 274 -29.50 5.97 11.61
C ASP A 274 -29.66 6.30 13.11
N ALA A 275 -29.52 5.31 14.00
CA ALA A 275 -29.85 5.48 15.41
C ALA A 275 -29.01 6.56 16.10
N TRP A 276 -27.78 6.78 15.64
CA TRP A 276 -26.92 7.87 16.13
C TRP A 276 -27.52 9.27 15.88
N THR A 277 -28.41 9.43 14.90
CA THR A 277 -29.10 10.71 14.66
C THR A 277 -30.22 10.98 15.67
N LYS A 278 -30.79 9.93 16.26
CA LYS A 278 -31.97 10.00 17.13
C LYS A 278 -31.63 9.84 18.61
N GLU A 279 -30.69 8.95 18.93
CA GLU A 279 -30.39 8.50 20.29
C GLU A 279 -29.15 9.17 20.89
N GLN A 280 -28.21 9.66 20.06
CA GLN A 280 -26.95 10.21 20.54
C GLN A 280 -27.12 11.63 21.07
N SER A 281 -26.45 11.97 22.16
CA SER A 281 -26.45 13.35 22.68
C SER A 281 -25.88 14.33 21.63
N LYS A 282 -26.48 15.51 21.51
CA LYS A 282 -26.02 16.55 20.57
C LYS A 282 -24.56 16.96 20.84
N LEU A 283 -24.15 17.01 22.12
CA LEU A 283 -22.78 17.33 22.52
C LEU A 283 -21.80 16.24 22.08
N THR A 284 -22.17 14.96 22.26
CA THR A 284 -21.36 13.82 21.82
C THR A 284 -21.23 13.80 20.30
N SER A 285 -22.33 14.01 19.58
CA SER A 285 -22.34 14.07 18.12
C SER A 285 -21.47 15.22 17.60
N LEU A 286 -21.56 16.41 18.21
CA LEU A 286 -20.73 17.55 17.85
C LEU A 286 -19.24 17.27 18.13
N PHE A 287 -18.92 16.72 19.31
CA PHE A 287 -17.56 16.36 19.67
C PHE A 287 -16.96 15.35 18.67
N LEU A 288 -17.67 14.25 18.37
CA LEU A 288 -17.20 13.23 17.43
C LEU A 288 -17.07 13.80 16.01
N SER A 289 -17.95 14.72 15.61
CA SER A 289 -17.87 15.38 14.31
C SER A 289 -16.63 16.27 14.19
N VAL A 290 -16.41 17.15 15.17
CA VAL A 290 -15.31 18.13 15.15
C VAL A 290 -13.95 17.46 15.36
N SER A 291 -13.85 16.55 16.33
CA SER A 291 -12.58 15.88 16.66
C SER A 291 -12.08 14.94 15.55
N ASN A 292 -12.98 14.41 14.72
CA ASN A 292 -12.61 13.56 13.59
C ASN A 292 -12.64 14.29 12.25
N PHE A 293 -13.07 15.57 12.20
CA PHE A 293 -13.32 16.32 10.96
C PHE A 293 -12.17 16.29 9.94
N PRO A 294 -10.89 16.51 10.33
CA PRO A 294 -9.80 16.52 9.36
C PRO A 294 -9.70 15.22 8.55
N ILE A 295 -9.99 14.08 9.17
CA ILE A 295 -9.90 12.76 8.54
C ILE A 295 -11.25 12.35 7.96
N SER A 296 -12.35 12.56 8.69
CA SER A 296 -13.69 12.16 8.24
C SER A 296 -14.16 12.97 7.02
N SER A 297 -13.74 14.23 6.88
CA SER A 297 -14.02 15.04 5.70
C SER A 297 -13.34 14.53 4.43
N HIS A 298 -12.17 13.89 4.55
CA HIS A 298 -11.51 13.19 3.43
C HIS A 298 -12.36 12.01 2.91
N TYR A 299 -13.22 11.45 3.76
CA TYR A 299 -14.22 10.44 3.38
C TYR A 299 -15.59 11.04 3.01
N GLY A 300 -15.69 12.36 2.89
CA GLY A 300 -16.93 13.05 2.55
C GLY A 300 -17.92 13.19 3.72
N TYR A 301 -17.57 12.80 4.95
CA TYR A 301 -18.44 13.02 6.12
C TYR A 301 -18.45 14.49 6.52
N ARG A 302 -19.64 14.97 6.91
CA ARG A 302 -19.86 16.38 7.26
C ARG A 302 -19.85 16.56 8.77
N VAL A 303 -19.42 17.73 9.23
CA VAL A 303 -19.57 18.13 10.65
C VAL A 303 -21.06 18.20 11.03
N ILE A 304 -21.87 18.75 10.13
CA ILE A 304 -23.31 18.95 10.31
C ILE A 304 -24.05 18.23 9.18
N GLY A 305 -25.13 17.53 9.54
CA GLY A 305 -25.94 16.73 8.62
C GLY A 305 -25.54 15.26 8.62
N LYS A 306 -26.47 14.41 8.19
CA LYS A 306 -26.31 12.94 8.17
C LYS A 306 -25.80 12.40 6.83
N GLU A 307 -26.07 13.10 5.74
CA GLU A 307 -25.72 12.63 4.41
C GLU A 307 -24.27 12.97 4.09
N PRO A 308 -23.45 11.97 3.74
CA PRO A 308 -22.11 12.24 3.28
C PRO A 308 -22.15 12.99 1.94
N LYS A 309 -21.12 13.79 1.67
CA LYS A 309 -20.95 14.37 0.33
C LYS A 309 -20.66 13.22 -0.65
N PRO A 310 -21.16 13.30 -1.91
CA PRO A 310 -20.65 12.42 -2.97
C PRO A 310 -19.13 12.52 -2.96
N LEU A 311 -18.45 11.39 -2.90
CA LEU A 311 -17.03 11.39 -3.23
C LEU A 311 -16.94 11.72 -4.72
N SER A 312 -15.99 12.57 -5.11
CA SER A 312 -15.56 12.59 -6.51
C SER A 312 -15.27 11.15 -6.90
N ALA A 313 -15.66 10.75 -8.11
CA ALA A 313 -15.56 9.38 -8.61
C ALA A 313 -14.09 8.93 -8.83
N GLU A 314 -13.21 9.14 -7.85
CA GLU A 314 -11.94 8.44 -7.70
C GLU A 314 -12.25 7.04 -7.15
N VAL A 315 -12.97 6.26 -7.95
CA VAL A 315 -12.73 4.83 -7.96
C VAL A 315 -11.38 4.71 -8.65
N ASN A 316 -10.30 4.66 -7.86
CA ASN A 316 -8.97 4.30 -8.33
C ASN A 316 -8.99 2.82 -8.74
N ALA A 317 -9.81 2.47 -9.73
CA ALA A 317 -9.61 1.26 -10.49
C ALA A 317 -8.33 1.50 -11.29
N PRO A 318 -7.29 0.66 -11.12
CA PRO A 318 -6.14 0.73 -12.00
C PRO A 318 -6.63 0.59 -13.43
N VAL A 319 -6.15 1.45 -14.31
CA VAL A 319 -6.18 1.13 -15.73
C VAL A 319 -5.09 0.07 -15.90
N HIS A 320 -5.48 -1.20 -15.86
CA HIS A 320 -4.53 -2.31 -15.90
C HIS A 320 -3.60 -2.19 -17.10
N SER A 321 -2.30 -2.23 -16.83
CA SER A 321 -1.24 -2.45 -17.80
C SER A 321 -1.53 -3.72 -18.63
N PRO A 322 -1.26 -3.74 -19.95
CA PRO A 322 -1.36 -4.97 -20.74
C PRO A 322 -0.28 -6.00 -20.39
N TYR A 323 0.72 -5.60 -19.59
CA TYR A 323 1.81 -6.45 -19.12
C TYR A 323 1.76 -6.62 -17.60
N ASP A 324 2.24 -7.77 -17.14
CA ASP A 324 2.44 -8.07 -15.73
C ASP A 324 3.83 -7.63 -15.24
N TRP A 325 3.99 -7.39 -13.93
CA TRP A 325 5.25 -6.93 -13.36
C TRP A 325 6.34 -8.00 -13.43
N GLU A 326 6.02 -9.24 -13.05
CA GLU A 326 6.96 -10.35 -13.00
C GLU A 326 7.49 -10.63 -14.40
N GLU A 327 6.61 -10.67 -15.40
CA GLU A 327 7.00 -10.80 -16.81
C GLU A 327 7.89 -9.63 -17.27
N THR A 328 7.52 -8.40 -16.91
CA THR A 328 8.30 -7.21 -17.29
C THR A 328 9.69 -7.23 -16.66
N TRP A 329 9.78 -7.57 -15.38
CA TRP A 329 11.06 -7.62 -14.68
C TRP A 329 11.97 -8.70 -15.27
N GLU A 330 11.43 -9.87 -15.62
CA GLU A 330 12.19 -10.93 -16.30
C GLU A 330 12.81 -10.45 -17.62
N VAL A 331 12.10 -9.61 -18.39
CA VAL A 331 12.63 -9.02 -19.62
C VAL A 331 13.77 -8.05 -19.34
N VAL A 332 13.61 -7.13 -18.38
CA VAL A 332 14.57 -6.02 -18.20
C VAL A 332 15.69 -6.32 -17.21
N LYS A 333 15.58 -7.34 -16.34
CA LYS A 333 16.53 -7.58 -15.24
C LYS A 333 17.97 -7.76 -15.73
N GLY A 334 18.15 -8.41 -16.89
CA GLY A 334 19.44 -8.69 -17.50
C GLY A 334 20.03 -7.53 -18.32
N TRP A 335 19.26 -6.46 -18.55
CA TRP A 335 19.75 -5.31 -19.30
C TRP A 335 20.73 -4.49 -18.47
N GLN A 336 21.73 -3.93 -19.15
CA GLN A 336 22.69 -3.01 -18.55
C GLN A 336 21.98 -1.74 -18.05
N GLY A 337 22.36 -1.27 -16.87
CA GLY A 337 21.76 -0.11 -16.21
C GLY A 337 21.68 -0.30 -14.70
N TRP A 338 21.72 0.81 -13.96
CA TRP A 338 21.81 0.83 -12.49
C TRP A 338 20.45 1.00 -11.80
N MET A 339 19.52 0.09 -12.07
CA MET A 339 18.21 0.06 -11.42
C MET A 339 17.92 -1.32 -10.83
N ARG A 340 17.64 -1.36 -9.52
CA ARG A 340 17.26 -2.59 -8.81
C ARG A 340 15.75 -2.83 -8.87
N GLU A 341 15.33 -4.06 -8.60
CA GLU A 341 13.94 -4.51 -8.72
C GLU A 341 12.95 -3.61 -7.95
N ALA A 342 13.22 -3.34 -6.67
CA ALA A 342 12.36 -2.49 -5.85
C ALA A 342 12.31 -1.01 -6.33
N GLN A 343 13.30 -0.55 -7.09
CA GLN A 343 13.27 0.78 -7.71
C GLN A 343 12.46 0.75 -9.00
N GLY A 344 12.65 -0.29 -9.82
CA GLY A 344 11.82 -0.55 -11.00
C GLY A 344 10.34 -0.70 -10.63
N LYS A 345 10.02 -1.43 -9.55
CA LYS A 345 8.63 -1.59 -9.08
C LYS A 345 8.01 -0.27 -8.67
N ALA A 346 8.79 0.63 -8.06
CA ALA A 346 8.29 1.96 -7.71
C ALA A 346 7.95 2.80 -8.95
N LEU A 347 8.79 2.74 -10.00
CA LEU A 347 8.54 3.41 -11.28
C LEU A 347 7.35 2.79 -12.02
N TRP A 348 7.25 1.46 -12.04
CA TRP A 348 6.08 0.72 -12.55
C TRP A 348 4.80 1.22 -11.88
N ASN A 349 4.76 1.18 -10.55
CA ASN A 349 3.59 1.59 -9.78
C ASN A 349 3.19 3.05 -10.05
N ALA A 350 4.16 3.94 -10.27
CA ALA A 350 3.89 5.33 -10.63
C ALA A 350 3.30 5.47 -12.03
N ALA A 351 3.87 4.76 -13.01
CA ALA A 351 3.38 4.76 -14.38
C ALA A 351 1.95 4.21 -14.51
N GLU A 352 1.62 3.17 -13.74
CA GLU A 352 0.26 2.57 -13.70
C GLU A 352 -0.80 3.57 -13.19
N ARG A 353 -0.42 4.52 -12.34
CA ARG A 353 -1.33 5.55 -11.81
C ARG A 353 -1.60 6.69 -12.80
N VAL A 354 -0.83 6.79 -13.88
CA VAL A 354 -1.00 7.87 -14.86
C VAL A 354 -2.27 7.65 -15.67
N LYS A 355 -3.16 8.64 -15.64
CA LYS A 355 -4.45 8.56 -16.32
C LYS A 355 -4.26 8.55 -17.84
N PRO A 356 -5.17 7.90 -18.59
CA PRO A 356 -5.23 8.02 -20.05
C PRO A 356 -5.10 9.47 -20.54
N GLY A 357 -4.15 9.72 -21.45
CA GLY A 357 -3.83 11.06 -21.96
C GLY A 357 -2.81 11.86 -21.13
N GLY A 358 -2.32 11.30 -20.02
CA GLY A 358 -1.23 11.87 -19.23
C GLY A 358 0.16 11.68 -19.87
N GLN A 359 1.18 12.23 -19.23
CA GLN A 359 2.56 12.23 -19.72
C GLN A 359 3.57 11.84 -18.64
N ILE A 360 4.46 10.91 -19.00
CA ILE A 360 5.63 10.49 -18.23
C ILE A 360 6.87 11.00 -18.94
N VAL A 361 7.78 11.62 -18.19
CA VAL A 361 9.08 12.08 -18.69
C VAL A 361 10.19 11.44 -17.88
N GLU A 362 11.12 10.79 -18.55
CA GLU A 362 12.39 10.30 -18.02
C GLU A 362 13.55 11.16 -18.55
N ILE A 363 14.48 11.49 -17.67
CA ILE A 363 15.75 12.16 -17.99
C ILE A 363 16.88 11.23 -17.60
N GLY A 364 17.72 10.82 -18.56
CA GLY A 364 18.72 9.78 -18.42
C GLY A 364 18.10 8.40 -18.66
N SER A 365 18.28 7.88 -19.87
CA SER A 365 17.64 6.64 -20.31
C SER A 365 18.62 5.50 -20.54
N PHE A 366 19.91 5.82 -20.77
CA PHE A 366 20.99 4.86 -21.03
C PHE A 366 20.54 3.76 -22.02
N HIS A 367 20.53 2.49 -21.61
CA HIS A 367 20.09 1.35 -22.45
C HIS A 367 18.58 1.04 -22.34
N GLY A 368 17.79 1.88 -21.69
CA GLY A 368 16.32 1.85 -21.73
C GLY A 368 15.64 0.96 -20.69
N LYS A 369 16.36 0.53 -19.65
CA LYS A 369 15.83 -0.37 -18.60
C LYS A 369 14.62 0.22 -17.87
N SER A 370 14.73 1.46 -17.41
CA SER A 370 13.65 2.20 -16.74
C SER A 370 12.58 2.67 -17.73
N ALA A 371 12.98 3.16 -18.93
CA ALA A 371 12.05 3.50 -20.00
C ALA A 371 11.08 2.36 -20.35
N ALA A 372 11.59 1.13 -20.47
CA ALA A 372 10.76 -0.04 -20.77
C ALA A 372 9.80 -0.38 -19.62
N VAL A 373 10.24 -0.26 -18.35
CA VAL A 373 9.38 -0.44 -17.18
C VAL A 373 8.23 0.57 -17.17
N LEU A 374 8.54 1.84 -17.40
CA LEU A 374 7.53 2.91 -17.46
C LEU A 374 6.54 2.68 -18.61
N ALA A 375 7.04 2.33 -19.80
CA ALA A 375 6.20 2.15 -20.99
C ALA A 375 5.33 0.89 -20.97
N ARG A 376 5.82 -0.21 -20.40
CA ARG A 376 5.04 -1.44 -20.24
C ARG A 376 3.92 -1.24 -19.22
N SER A 377 4.18 -0.48 -18.14
CA SER A 377 3.18 -0.22 -17.11
C SER A 377 2.10 0.81 -17.51
N ALA A 378 2.49 1.86 -18.24
CA ALA A 378 1.59 2.96 -18.56
C ALA A 378 0.48 2.55 -19.55
N ALA A 379 -0.73 3.09 -19.34
CA ALA A 379 -1.86 2.84 -20.23
C ALA A 379 -1.57 3.27 -21.69
N PRO A 380 -2.17 2.61 -22.72
CA PRO A 380 -1.85 2.85 -24.13
C PRO A 380 -1.93 4.31 -24.63
N SER A 381 -2.76 5.15 -24.02
CA SER A 381 -2.87 6.57 -24.38
C SER A 381 -1.94 7.51 -23.59
N VAL A 382 -1.16 6.99 -22.64
CA VAL A 382 -0.16 7.76 -21.90
C VAL A 382 1.06 7.97 -22.78
N THR A 383 1.55 9.20 -22.83
CA THR A 383 2.78 9.55 -23.55
C THR A 383 3.98 9.28 -22.66
N VAL A 384 4.93 8.47 -23.11
CA VAL A 384 6.20 8.24 -22.40
C VAL A 384 7.33 8.86 -23.21
N VAL A 385 8.04 9.82 -22.60
CA VAL A 385 9.16 10.52 -23.22
C VAL A 385 10.44 10.15 -22.49
N ALA A 386 11.42 9.64 -23.24
CA ALA A 386 12.75 9.28 -22.76
C ALA A 386 13.75 10.32 -23.29
N ILE A 387 14.44 11.04 -22.42
CA ILE A 387 15.38 12.10 -22.77
C ILE A 387 16.79 11.64 -22.43
N ASP A 388 17.60 11.44 -23.45
CA ASP A 388 19.01 11.10 -23.28
C ASP A 388 19.80 11.51 -24.53
N PRO A 389 20.84 12.36 -24.41
CA PRO A 389 21.62 12.77 -25.56
C PRO A 389 22.38 11.60 -26.21
N HIS A 390 22.65 10.52 -25.46
CA HIS A 390 23.54 9.44 -25.87
C HIS A 390 24.82 9.98 -26.53
N ALA A 391 25.45 10.96 -25.84
CA ALA A 391 26.61 11.69 -26.32
C ALA A 391 27.95 11.00 -25.97
N GLY A 392 27.90 9.95 -25.15
CA GLY A 392 29.05 9.15 -24.75
C GLY A 392 29.80 9.65 -23.52
N ASN A 393 29.48 10.83 -23.01
CA ASN A 393 29.98 11.34 -21.73
C ASN A 393 28.97 11.13 -20.59
N ASP A 394 29.46 11.13 -19.36
CA ASP A 394 28.66 10.93 -18.13
C ASP A 394 27.72 9.71 -18.22
N ARG A 395 28.25 8.59 -18.74
CA ARG A 395 27.50 7.34 -18.99
C ARG A 395 27.21 6.53 -17.73
N GLY A 396 27.87 6.88 -16.62
CA GLY A 396 27.79 6.15 -15.36
C GLY A 396 29.01 6.32 -14.46
N PRO A 397 29.13 5.49 -13.40
CA PRO A 397 30.13 5.69 -12.35
C PRO A 397 31.57 5.56 -12.85
N GLY A 398 32.25 6.71 -12.95
CA GLY A 398 33.65 6.78 -13.41
C GLY A 398 33.81 6.97 -14.92
N GLU A 399 32.70 7.07 -15.66
CA GLU A 399 32.66 7.25 -17.12
C GLU A 399 32.26 8.68 -17.48
N TRP A 400 33.04 9.66 -17.01
CA TRP A 400 32.76 11.08 -17.18
C TRP A 400 33.12 11.60 -18.56
N ASP A 401 34.25 11.14 -19.10
CA ASP A 401 34.72 11.40 -20.45
C ASP A 401 34.36 10.20 -21.33
N GLY A 402 33.90 10.43 -22.56
CA GLY A 402 33.72 9.33 -23.49
C GLY A 402 33.56 9.77 -24.93
N ALA A 403 33.55 8.78 -25.82
CA ALA A 403 33.63 8.97 -27.26
C ALA A 403 32.25 9.01 -27.91
N VAL A 404 32.14 9.61 -29.09
CA VAL A 404 30.86 9.67 -29.82
C VAL A 404 30.39 8.26 -30.20
N GLU A 405 31.33 7.36 -30.48
CA GLU A 405 31.08 5.95 -30.81
C GLU A 405 30.41 5.20 -29.64
N ASP A 406 30.84 5.50 -28.42
CA ASP A 406 30.26 4.95 -27.19
C ASP A 406 28.80 5.37 -27.01
N GLY A 407 28.52 6.66 -27.19
CA GLY A 407 27.16 7.18 -27.17
C GLY A 407 26.28 6.58 -28.26
N GLN A 408 26.81 6.38 -29.47
CA GLN A 408 26.08 5.72 -30.55
C GLN A 408 25.80 4.25 -30.25
N ALA A 409 26.71 3.55 -29.59
CA ALA A 409 26.50 2.18 -29.13
C ALA A 409 25.38 2.11 -28.08
N ASP A 410 25.36 3.03 -27.12
CA ASP A 410 24.30 3.10 -26.10
C ASP A 410 22.93 3.40 -26.72
N ASN A 411 22.88 4.33 -27.66
CA ASN A 411 21.64 4.64 -28.39
C ASN A 411 21.13 3.43 -29.17
N SER A 412 22.04 2.68 -29.80
CA SER A 412 21.68 1.47 -30.54
C SER A 412 21.15 0.38 -29.61
N ALA A 413 21.78 0.20 -28.44
CA ALA A 413 21.33 -0.73 -27.40
C ALA A 413 19.96 -0.32 -26.84
N PHE A 414 19.75 0.98 -26.57
CA PHE A 414 18.47 1.54 -26.14
C PHE A 414 17.34 1.19 -27.11
N LEU A 415 17.50 1.48 -28.40
CA LEU A 415 16.48 1.19 -29.42
C LEU A 415 16.22 -0.32 -29.56
N ALA A 416 17.27 -1.14 -29.54
CA ALA A 416 17.13 -2.59 -29.62
C ALA A 416 16.39 -3.17 -28.40
N ASN A 417 16.70 -2.67 -27.21
CA ASN A 417 16.05 -3.09 -25.97
C ASN A 417 14.56 -2.72 -25.98
N LEU A 418 14.20 -1.48 -26.31
CA LEU A 418 12.79 -1.07 -26.43
C LEU A 418 12.01 -1.93 -27.45
N ALA A 419 12.64 -2.26 -28.59
CA ALA A 419 12.04 -3.16 -29.58
C ALA A 419 11.83 -4.57 -29.02
N SER A 420 12.81 -5.12 -28.31
CA SER A 420 12.71 -6.46 -27.69
C SER A 420 11.67 -6.54 -26.57
N ALA A 421 11.43 -5.43 -25.85
CA ALA A 421 10.37 -5.33 -24.85
C ALA A 421 9.00 -5.01 -25.45
N GLY A 422 8.89 -4.82 -26.76
CA GLY A 422 7.62 -4.53 -27.44
C GLY A 422 7.06 -3.13 -27.16
N VAL A 423 7.91 -2.16 -26.84
CA VAL A 423 7.51 -0.79 -26.45
C VAL A 423 8.19 0.31 -27.26
N ALA A 424 8.83 -0.03 -28.38
CA ALA A 424 9.52 0.95 -29.23
C ALA A 424 8.59 2.05 -29.79
N ASP A 425 7.33 1.71 -30.08
CA ASP A 425 6.28 2.63 -30.52
C ASP A 425 5.60 3.39 -29.37
N ARG A 426 5.84 2.95 -28.13
CA ARG A 426 5.28 3.55 -26.90
C ARG A 426 6.16 4.67 -26.34
N VAL A 427 7.46 4.68 -26.67
CA VAL A 427 8.44 5.61 -26.12
C VAL A 427 8.87 6.62 -27.18
N THR A 428 8.65 7.89 -26.89
CA THR A 428 9.23 8.98 -27.68
C THR A 428 10.64 9.27 -27.17
N HIS A 429 11.66 8.92 -27.96
CA HIS A 429 13.05 9.22 -27.62
C HIS A 429 13.43 10.62 -28.09
N VAL A 430 13.81 11.47 -27.15
CA VAL A 430 14.37 12.81 -27.40
C VAL A 430 15.87 12.73 -27.18
N ARG A 431 16.62 12.55 -28.27
CA ARG A 431 18.07 12.45 -28.24
C ARG A 431 18.74 13.81 -28.11
N GLU A 432 18.65 14.41 -26.92
CA GLU A 432 19.13 15.76 -26.64
C GLU A 432 19.45 15.93 -25.15
N PHE A 433 20.30 16.91 -24.79
CA PHE A 433 20.54 17.29 -23.40
C PHE A 433 19.28 17.86 -22.75
N SER A 434 19.07 17.55 -21.46
CA SER A 434 17.80 17.86 -20.76
C SER A 434 17.43 19.35 -20.75
N ASN A 435 18.42 20.25 -20.73
CA ASN A 435 18.20 21.69 -20.78
C ASN A 435 17.62 22.14 -22.12
N LEU A 436 18.06 21.55 -23.23
CA LEU A 436 17.59 21.85 -24.59
C LEU A 436 16.30 21.08 -24.92
N ALA A 437 16.20 19.83 -24.49
CA ALA A 437 15.00 19.01 -24.65
C ALA A 437 13.74 19.63 -24.02
N SER A 438 13.90 20.54 -23.06
CA SER A 438 12.79 21.25 -22.42
C SER A 438 11.95 22.10 -23.38
N GLU A 439 12.51 22.50 -24.52
CA GLU A 439 11.82 23.21 -25.60
C GLU A 439 11.11 22.26 -26.58
N LEU A 440 11.51 20.99 -26.62
CA LEU A 440 11.00 19.98 -27.55
C LEU A 440 9.83 19.19 -26.96
N VAL A 441 9.83 19.00 -25.64
CA VAL A 441 8.77 18.28 -24.93
C VAL A 441 7.73 19.27 -24.47
N GLU A 442 6.52 19.20 -25.01
CA GLU A 442 5.39 20.04 -24.62
C GLU A 442 4.50 19.38 -23.55
N GLY A 443 3.67 20.19 -22.89
CA GLY A 443 2.65 19.70 -21.96
C GLY A 443 3.08 19.60 -20.49
N SER A 444 2.11 19.22 -19.67
CA SER A 444 2.31 19.00 -18.24
C SER A 444 2.68 17.55 -17.96
N ILE A 445 3.39 17.32 -16.86
CA ILE A 445 3.97 16.02 -16.53
C ILE A 445 3.23 15.41 -15.34
N ASP A 446 2.80 14.16 -15.46
CA ASP A 446 2.18 13.40 -14.36
C ASP A 446 3.25 12.67 -13.53
N VAL A 447 4.24 12.08 -14.20
CA VAL A 447 5.40 11.42 -13.56
C VAL A 447 6.69 11.90 -14.20
N LEU A 448 7.59 12.43 -13.38
CA LEU A 448 8.94 12.82 -13.78
C LEU A 448 9.97 11.90 -13.13
N TYR A 449 10.83 11.25 -13.92
CA TYR A 449 11.97 10.47 -13.44
C TYR A 449 13.28 11.15 -13.84
N ILE A 450 14.12 11.48 -12.86
CA ILE A 450 15.42 12.13 -13.04
C ILE A 450 16.54 11.16 -12.63
N ASP A 451 17.28 10.67 -13.62
CA ASP A 451 18.45 9.79 -13.50
C ASP A 451 19.52 10.15 -14.56
N GLY A 452 19.60 11.44 -14.88
CA GLY A 452 20.59 12.00 -15.81
C GLY A 452 21.94 12.29 -15.13
N ALA A 453 22.59 13.37 -15.54
CA ALA A 453 23.93 13.73 -15.08
C ALA A 453 24.02 13.95 -13.55
N HIS A 454 25.04 13.37 -12.91
CA HIS A 454 25.21 13.39 -11.45
C HIS A 454 25.89 14.66 -10.91
N GLY A 455 26.15 15.65 -11.76
CA GLY A 455 26.66 16.96 -11.38
C GLY A 455 25.61 17.84 -10.70
N TYR A 456 26.04 18.73 -9.81
CA TYR A 456 25.11 19.57 -9.03
C TYR A 456 24.31 20.53 -9.93
N GLY A 457 24.96 21.13 -10.93
CA GLY A 457 24.32 22.05 -11.87
C GLY A 457 23.21 21.38 -12.68
N PRO A 458 23.52 20.31 -13.45
CA PRO A 458 22.52 19.54 -14.19
C PRO A 458 21.38 19.03 -13.30
N ALA A 459 21.68 18.37 -12.19
CA ALA A 459 20.65 17.87 -11.28
C ALA A 459 19.77 18.99 -10.69
N SER A 460 20.34 20.16 -10.38
CA SER A 460 19.60 21.33 -9.92
C SER A 460 18.67 21.90 -11.00
N ASP A 461 19.16 21.99 -12.24
CA ASP A 461 18.36 22.44 -13.38
C ASP A 461 17.21 21.45 -13.64
N ASP A 462 17.48 20.14 -13.63
CA ASP A 462 16.47 19.11 -13.85
C ASP A 462 15.35 19.17 -12.80
N ILE A 463 15.72 19.22 -11.51
CA ILE A 463 14.77 19.32 -10.39
C ILE A 463 13.90 20.57 -10.51
N THR A 464 14.46 21.70 -10.93
CA THR A 464 13.75 22.98 -10.92
C THR A 464 12.96 23.21 -12.21
N ARG A 465 13.58 23.04 -13.37
CA ARG A 465 12.99 23.23 -14.70
C ARG A 465 11.89 22.22 -14.95
N TRP A 466 12.24 20.93 -14.95
CA TRP A 466 11.28 19.87 -15.24
C TRP A 466 10.29 19.67 -14.09
N GLY A 467 10.76 19.73 -12.84
CA GLY A 467 9.87 19.68 -11.67
C GLY A 467 8.87 20.84 -11.60
N SER A 468 9.09 21.96 -12.28
CA SER A 468 8.07 23.03 -12.35
C SER A 468 6.84 22.65 -13.17
N ARG A 469 7.00 21.71 -14.12
CA ARG A 469 5.97 21.25 -15.08
C ARG A 469 5.12 20.10 -14.56
N VAL A 470 5.48 19.51 -13.41
CA VAL A 470 4.72 18.43 -12.79
C VAL A 470 3.41 18.97 -12.23
N VAL A 471 2.29 18.35 -12.61
CA VAL A 471 0.93 18.74 -12.19
C VAL A 471 0.72 18.54 -10.69
N ALA A 472 -0.25 19.24 -10.10
CA ALA A 472 -0.65 18.97 -8.72
C ALA A 472 -1.16 17.52 -8.58
N GLY A 473 -0.67 16.80 -7.57
CA GLY A 473 -0.87 15.36 -7.39
C GLY A 473 0.07 14.48 -8.21
N GLY A 474 0.85 15.05 -9.13
CA GLY A 474 1.87 14.32 -9.90
C GLY A 474 3.10 13.96 -9.06
N GLU A 475 3.90 13.02 -9.57
CA GLU A 475 5.03 12.43 -8.86
C GLU A 475 6.38 12.80 -9.51
N MET A 476 7.41 12.91 -8.70
CA MET A 476 8.79 13.09 -9.15
C MET A 476 9.71 12.11 -8.43
N PHE A 477 10.50 11.39 -9.21
CA PHE A 477 11.47 10.40 -8.78
C PHE A 477 12.86 10.91 -9.12
N ILE A 478 13.79 10.84 -8.17
CA ILE A 478 15.17 11.27 -8.36
C ILE A 478 16.07 10.12 -7.91
N HIS A 479 16.88 9.62 -8.82
CA HIS A 479 17.81 8.53 -8.53
C HIS A 479 19.13 9.06 -7.95
N ASP A 480 19.94 8.16 -7.38
CA ASP A 480 21.23 8.47 -6.74
C ASP A 480 21.23 9.49 -5.59
N VAL A 481 20.06 9.74 -4.99
CA VAL A 481 19.95 10.55 -3.78
C VAL A 481 20.56 9.79 -2.61
N TYR A 482 21.42 10.46 -1.85
CA TYR A 482 22.27 9.90 -0.80
C TYR A 482 23.33 8.89 -1.29
N ASN A 483 23.54 8.77 -2.60
CA ASN A 483 24.64 8.03 -3.20
C ASN A 483 25.61 8.98 -3.93
N SER A 484 25.09 9.98 -4.65
CA SER A 484 25.86 11.09 -5.21
C SER A 484 25.83 12.29 -4.28
N LEU A 485 27.01 12.85 -3.96
CA LEU A 485 27.13 14.06 -3.15
C LEU A 485 26.36 15.23 -3.79
N PHE A 486 26.56 15.44 -5.08
CA PHE A 486 26.03 16.60 -5.79
C PHE A 486 24.51 16.52 -6.01
N VAL A 487 23.99 15.34 -6.35
CA VAL A 487 22.54 15.12 -6.43
C VAL A 487 21.90 15.30 -5.05
N THR A 488 22.53 14.77 -4.00
CA THR A 488 22.06 14.96 -2.61
C THR A 488 22.03 16.43 -2.23
N LEU A 489 23.06 17.21 -2.57
CA LEU A 489 23.08 18.66 -2.34
C LEU A 489 21.98 19.40 -3.10
N ALA A 490 21.72 19.03 -4.36
CA ALA A 490 20.65 19.62 -5.16
C ALA A 490 19.27 19.33 -4.52
N VAL A 491 19.00 18.08 -4.14
CA VAL A 491 17.79 17.70 -3.38
C VAL A 491 17.67 18.48 -2.08
N LEU A 492 18.74 18.53 -1.29
CA LEU A 492 18.70 19.20 0.00
C LEU A 492 18.39 20.69 -0.15
N ARG A 493 18.96 21.34 -1.17
CA ARG A 493 18.73 22.75 -1.47
C ARG A 493 17.31 23.04 -1.95
N HIS A 494 16.81 22.25 -2.91
CA HIS A 494 15.57 22.60 -3.61
C HIS A 494 14.31 21.97 -2.99
N LEU A 495 14.45 20.84 -2.28
CA LEU A 495 13.30 20.04 -1.85
C LEU A 495 13.11 19.99 -0.33
N SER A 496 14.16 20.14 0.48
CA SER A 496 14.04 20.05 1.96
C SER A 496 13.09 21.07 2.57
N PHE A 497 13.10 22.30 2.06
CA PHE A 497 12.20 23.38 2.51
C PHE A 497 11.13 23.71 1.49
N SER A 498 10.96 22.86 0.47
CA SER A 498 9.93 23.08 -0.55
C SER A 498 8.55 23.11 0.10
N ARG A 499 7.74 24.07 -0.37
CA ARG A 499 6.30 24.12 -0.09
C ARG A 499 5.46 23.50 -1.19
N ARG A 500 6.09 23.07 -2.28
CA ARG A 500 5.42 22.52 -3.47
C ARG A 500 5.60 21.02 -3.61
N TRP A 501 6.48 20.42 -2.81
CA TRP A 501 6.87 19.03 -2.91
C TRP A 501 6.80 18.39 -1.55
N ARG A 502 6.09 17.27 -1.42
CA ARG A 502 6.14 16.41 -0.23
C ARG A 502 7.14 15.30 -0.49
N TYR A 503 8.10 15.14 0.42
CA TYR A 503 8.92 13.94 0.42
C TYR A 503 8.09 12.77 0.93
N VAL A 504 7.92 11.77 0.05
CA VAL A 504 7.13 10.55 0.31
C VAL A 504 8.01 9.54 1.02
N GLY A 505 9.20 9.30 0.48
CA GLY A 505 10.16 8.33 1.00
C GLY A 505 11.24 8.01 -0.04
N ARG A 506 11.91 6.87 0.14
CA ARG A 506 12.91 6.37 -0.82
C ARG A 506 12.95 4.86 -0.88
N SER A 507 13.30 4.32 -2.04
CA SER A 507 13.74 2.94 -2.24
C SER A 507 15.22 2.95 -2.54
N ARG A 508 16.05 2.62 -1.52
CA ARG A 508 17.51 2.82 -1.56
C ARG A 508 17.86 4.26 -1.98
N SER A 509 18.51 4.47 -3.12
CA SER A 509 18.91 5.78 -3.63
C SER A 509 17.83 6.50 -4.45
N LEU A 510 16.70 5.85 -4.74
CA LEU A 510 15.57 6.44 -5.46
C LEU A 510 14.68 7.21 -4.48
N ALA A 511 14.77 8.54 -4.48
CA ALA A 511 13.91 9.41 -3.69
C ALA A 511 12.60 9.74 -4.42
N MET A 512 11.49 9.81 -3.68
CA MET A 512 10.14 9.95 -4.22
C MET A 512 9.46 11.20 -3.65
N TYR A 513 8.85 11.98 -4.53
CA TYR A 513 8.17 13.23 -4.20
C TYR A 513 6.80 13.30 -4.85
N GLU A 514 5.87 13.96 -4.16
CA GLU A 514 4.52 14.25 -4.66
C GLU A 514 4.32 15.76 -4.73
N ARG A 515 3.72 16.25 -5.82
CA ARG A 515 3.47 17.68 -6.05
C ARG A 515 2.25 18.13 -5.28
N VAL A 516 2.45 18.89 -4.21
CA VAL A 516 1.37 19.35 -3.32
C VAL A 516 1.71 20.68 -2.67
N ASP A 517 0.68 21.46 -2.34
CA ASP A 517 0.83 22.68 -1.54
C ASP A 517 0.94 22.33 -0.05
N LEU A 518 2.14 22.55 0.50
CA LEU A 518 2.47 22.31 1.90
C LEU A 518 2.45 23.60 2.71
N GLY A 519 1.87 23.50 3.91
CA GLY A 519 2.06 24.49 4.97
C GLY A 519 3.46 24.41 5.61
N PRO A 520 3.79 25.35 6.53
CA PRO A 520 5.09 25.41 7.20
C PRO A 520 5.52 24.08 7.86
N PHE A 521 4.58 23.37 8.49
CA PHE A 521 4.84 22.08 9.12
C PHE A 521 5.18 20.97 8.12
N GLY A 522 4.61 21.02 6.91
CA GLY A 522 4.92 20.07 5.84
C GLY A 522 6.36 20.23 5.34
N SER A 523 6.82 21.47 5.15
CA SER A 523 8.21 21.75 4.79
C SER A 523 9.19 21.35 5.91
N LEU A 524 8.82 21.58 7.17
CA LEU A 524 9.64 21.11 8.30
C LEU A 524 9.72 19.57 8.35
N ARG A 525 8.61 18.87 8.08
CA ARG A 525 8.59 17.40 7.96
C ARG A 525 9.56 16.92 6.88
N ASN A 526 9.56 17.53 5.69
CA ASN A 526 10.50 17.16 4.63
C ASN A 526 11.95 17.29 5.08
N LEU A 527 12.32 18.42 5.69
CA LEU A 527 13.65 18.62 6.23
C LEU A 527 14.02 17.50 7.21
N LEU A 528 13.16 17.22 8.20
CA LEU A 528 13.44 16.20 9.21
C LEU A 528 13.62 14.82 8.59
N LEU A 529 12.82 14.45 7.59
CA LEU A 529 12.94 13.17 6.89
C LEU A 529 14.20 13.08 6.03
N HIS A 530 14.62 14.18 5.39
CA HIS A 530 15.89 14.21 4.67
C HIS A 530 17.08 14.10 5.61
N LEU A 531 17.05 14.85 6.74
CA LEU A 531 18.09 14.78 7.77
C LEU A 531 18.18 13.37 8.39
N ALA A 532 17.04 12.71 8.62
CA ALA A 532 17.00 11.33 9.11
C ALA A 532 17.62 10.32 8.14
N SER A 533 17.74 10.65 6.85
CA SER A 533 18.39 9.81 5.83
C SER A 533 19.91 10.06 5.72
N LEU A 534 20.44 11.14 6.32
CA LEU A 534 21.87 11.45 6.27
C LEU A 534 22.80 10.41 6.91
N PRO A 535 22.45 9.68 7.98
CA PRO A 535 23.29 8.59 8.47
C PRO A 535 23.58 7.53 7.40
N TRP A 536 22.62 7.26 6.51
CA TRP A 536 22.81 6.36 5.37
C TRP A 536 23.77 6.94 4.34
N PHE A 537 23.66 8.24 4.04
CA PHE A 537 24.62 8.96 3.19
C PHE A 537 26.04 8.89 3.74
N VAL A 538 26.22 9.18 5.03
CA VAL A 538 27.52 9.12 5.72
C VAL A 538 28.09 7.71 5.65
N ARG A 539 27.27 6.68 5.90
CA ARG A 539 27.67 5.28 5.73
C ARG A 539 28.17 5.03 4.30
N ASN A 540 27.42 5.43 3.28
CA ASN A 540 27.80 5.13 1.89
C ASN A 540 29.05 5.91 1.45
N ALA A 541 29.20 7.16 1.88
CA ALA A 541 30.42 7.94 1.67
C ALA A 541 31.64 7.25 2.33
N PHE A 542 31.47 6.70 3.53
CA PHE A 542 32.51 5.95 4.22
C PHE A 542 32.85 4.64 3.50
N VAL A 543 31.85 3.89 3.00
CA VAL A 543 32.08 2.70 2.17
C VAL A 543 32.83 3.04 0.88
N ARG A 544 32.46 4.14 0.20
CA ARG A 544 33.18 4.65 -0.99
C ARG A 544 34.63 4.95 -0.67
N LEU A 545 34.89 5.64 0.44
CA LEU A 545 36.23 5.95 0.90
C LEU A 545 37.04 4.67 1.11
N LEU A 546 36.50 3.70 1.86
CA LEU A 546 37.14 2.41 2.11
C LEU A 546 37.46 1.65 0.82
N ARG A 547 36.55 1.65 -0.16
CA ARG A 547 36.80 1.05 -1.48
C ARG A 547 37.92 1.76 -2.23
N THR A 548 37.92 3.10 -2.22
CA THR A 548 38.94 3.91 -2.91
C THR A 548 40.34 3.67 -2.36
N VAL A 549 40.46 3.43 -1.05
CA VAL A 549 41.75 3.14 -0.39
C VAL A 549 42.08 1.65 -0.30
N GLY A 550 41.31 0.77 -0.96
CA GLY A 550 41.57 -0.68 -1.01
C GLY A 550 41.23 -1.45 0.28
N LEU A 551 40.46 -0.86 1.19
CA LEU A 551 40.07 -1.42 2.49
C LEU A 551 38.59 -1.86 2.56
N GLU A 552 37.98 -2.19 1.42
CA GLU A 552 36.55 -2.53 1.30
C GLU A 552 36.10 -3.65 2.25
N LYS A 553 36.99 -4.60 2.59
CA LYS A 553 36.71 -5.70 3.54
C LYS A 553 36.35 -5.19 4.94
N LEU A 554 36.80 -3.99 5.34
CA LEU A 554 36.48 -3.37 6.62
C LEU A 554 35.05 -2.82 6.69
N ALA A 555 34.34 -2.75 5.56
CA ALA A 555 32.95 -2.31 5.50
C ALA A 555 31.92 -3.42 5.81
N ARG A 556 32.34 -4.69 5.97
CA ARG A 556 31.45 -5.83 6.27
C ARG A 556 30.53 -5.63 7.47
N PRO A 557 30.97 -5.08 8.62
CA PRO A 557 30.10 -4.82 9.77
C PRO A 557 28.99 -3.80 9.49
N LEU A 558 29.14 -2.99 8.44
CA LEU A 558 28.13 -2.04 7.99
C LEU A 558 27.14 -2.69 7.00
N GLY A 559 27.20 -4.02 6.81
CA GLY A 559 26.36 -4.76 5.87
C GLY A 559 26.79 -4.61 4.40
N HIS A 560 28.06 -4.28 4.13
CA HIS A 560 28.61 -4.22 2.78
C HIS A 560 29.15 -5.58 2.33
N VAL A 561 28.76 -6.05 1.15
CA VAL A 561 29.27 -7.26 0.51
C VAL A 561 30.33 -6.86 -0.52
N PRO A 562 31.60 -7.24 -0.35
CA PRO A 562 32.65 -6.90 -1.31
C PRO A 562 32.33 -7.44 -2.71
N GLY A 563 32.36 -6.56 -3.72
CA GLY A 563 32.03 -6.91 -5.10
C GLY A 563 30.59 -6.63 -5.55
N GLU A 564 29.67 -6.32 -4.63
CA GLU A 564 28.36 -5.78 -4.99
C GLU A 564 28.41 -4.24 -5.19
N GLY A 565 27.77 -3.74 -6.24
CA GLY A 565 27.62 -2.30 -6.46
C GLY A 565 26.79 -1.62 -5.37
N MET A 566 27.09 -0.36 -5.05
CA MET A 566 26.43 0.43 -3.96
C MET A 566 24.97 0.85 -4.22
N TYR A 567 24.34 0.28 -5.23
CA TYR A 567 22.98 0.64 -5.68
C TYR A 567 21.89 0.02 -4.83
#